data_AF-A0A4U9HNW4-F1
#
_entry.id   AF-A0A4U9HNW4-F1
#
_cell.length_a   1.000
_cell.length_b   1.000
_cell.length_c   1.000
_cell.angle_alpha   90.00
_cell.angle_beta   90.00
_cell.angle_gamma   90.00
#
_symmetry.space_group_name_H-M   'P 1'
#
loop_
_entity.id
_entity.type
_entity.pdbx_description
1 polymer ?
#
loop_
_entity_poly.entity_id
_entity_poly.type
_entity_poly.pdbx_seq_one_letter_code
_entity_poly.pdbx_strand_id
1 'polypeptide(L)'
;MPPTAPPSGRKPSAETGLHTLVYRLFPTANAVLHVHTVNATVLSRLVKEPELHLSGFEMQKSLSGQTSHLDTVPIAVFDNDQDIDALASRIADYARQRPLNYGFLLRGHGLTCWGHDVAEARRHLEGLEFLFECEMRLRQLERV
;
A
#
# COMPACT_ATOMS: atom_id res chain seq x y z
N MET A 1 -7.29 3.71 25.45
CA MET A 1 -8.76 3.87 25.35
C MET A 1 -9.30 2.76 24.47
N PRO A 2 -10.41 2.09 24.83
CA PRO A 2 -11.10 1.19 23.91
C PRO A 2 -11.71 2.01 22.75
N PRO A 3 -11.80 1.44 21.53
CA PRO A 3 -12.42 2.14 20.40
C PRO A 3 -13.90 2.37 20.71
N THR A 4 -14.34 3.63 20.60
CA THR A 4 -15.74 4.03 20.72
C THR A 4 -16.51 3.54 19.49
N ALA A 5 -17.67 2.90 19.74
CA ALA A 5 -18.57 2.48 18.67
C ALA A 5 -19.02 3.70 17.83
N PRO A 6 -19.25 3.53 16.51
CA PRO A 6 -19.62 4.63 15.64
C PRO A 6 -20.95 5.29 16.09
N PRO A 7 -21.13 6.62 15.91
CA PRO A 7 -22.27 7.37 16.48
C PRO A 7 -23.63 7.09 15.83
N SER A 8 -23.70 6.10 14.94
CA SER A 8 -24.95 5.62 14.36
C SER A 8 -24.78 4.12 14.21
N GLY A 9 -25.82 3.32 14.47
CA GLY A 9 -25.82 1.85 14.35
C GLY A 9 -25.58 1.30 12.94
N ARG A 10 -24.80 2.01 12.12
CA ARG A 10 -24.30 1.60 10.82
C ARG A 10 -23.06 0.74 11.01
N LYS A 11 -23.04 -0.39 10.31
CA LYS A 11 -21.87 -1.27 10.24
C LYS A 11 -20.75 -0.53 9.49
N PRO A 12 -19.54 -0.41 10.06
CA PRO A 12 -18.37 0.09 9.33
C PRO A 12 -18.12 -0.71 8.05
N SER A 13 -17.61 -0.06 7.01
CA SER A 13 -17.19 -0.78 5.79
C SER A 13 -15.87 -1.51 6.03
N ALA A 14 -15.52 -2.42 5.12
CA ALA A 14 -14.24 -3.12 5.12
C ALA A 14 -13.05 -2.14 5.07
N GLU A 15 -13.18 -1.08 4.27
CA GLU A 15 -12.17 -0.03 4.11
C GLU A 15 -11.93 0.74 5.41
N THR A 16 -12.98 1.00 6.20
CA THR A 16 -12.81 1.59 7.54
C THR A 16 -11.90 0.73 8.40
N GLY A 17 -12.06 -0.60 8.35
CA GLY A 17 -11.20 -1.55 9.06
C GLY A 17 -9.72 -1.37 8.69
N LEU A 18 -9.42 -1.36 7.39
CA LEU A 18 -8.05 -1.21 6.89
C LEU A 18 -7.43 0.15 7.22
N HIS A 19 -8.18 1.25 7.09
CA HIS A 19 -7.69 2.57 7.47
C HIS A 19 -7.35 2.63 8.97
N THR A 20 -8.24 2.12 9.84
CA THR A 20 -7.96 2.11 11.29
C THR A 20 -6.80 1.21 11.67
N LEU A 21 -6.57 0.11 10.92
CA LEU A 21 -5.41 -0.74 11.09
C LEU A 21 -4.11 0.03 10.83
N VAL A 22 -4.04 0.77 9.71
CA VAL A 22 -2.85 1.56 9.37
C VAL A 22 -2.53 2.56 10.47
N TYR A 23 -3.52 3.32 10.96
CA TYR A 23 -3.30 4.25 12.08
C TYR A 23 -2.84 3.57 13.37
N ARG A 24 -3.26 2.31 13.62
CA ARG A 24 -2.84 1.55 14.80
C ARG A 24 -1.41 1.01 14.66
N LEU A 25 -1.04 0.53 13.48
CA LEU A 25 0.27 -0.05 13.21
C LEU A 25 1.35 1.02 13.07
N PHE A 26 1.00 2.19 12.55
CA PHE A 26 1.93 3.27 12.24
C PHE A 26 1.49 4.57 12.94
N PRO A 27 1.90 4.78 14.22
CA PRO A 27 1.48 5.94 15.00
C PRO A 27 1.89 7.29 14.42
N THR A 28 2.86 7.31 13.50
CA THR A 28 3.28 8.51 12.78
C THR A 28 2.38 8.84 11.58
N ALA A 29 1.53 7.92 11.14
CA ALA A 29 0.60 8.17 10.04
C ALA A 29 -0.55 9.07 10.51
N ASN A 30 -0.76 10.20 9.82
CA ASN A 30 -1.91 11.09 10.05
C ASN A 30 -2.79 11.26 8.81
N ALA A 31 -2.42 10.63 7.69
CA ALA A 31 -3.25 10.55 6.50
C ALA A 31 -3.08 9.19 5.83
N VAL A 32 -4.19 8.57 5.46
CA VAL A 32 -4.25 7.31 4.70
C VAL A 32 -5.07 7.57 3.44
N LEU A 33 -4.51 7.22 2.28
CA LEU A 33 -5.16 7.28 0.98
C LEU A 33 -5.34 5.87 0.44
N HIS A 34 -6.43 5.68 -0.29
CA HIS A 34 -6.74 4.41 -0.90
C HIS A 34 -7.33 4.64 -2.30
N VAL A 35 -6.77 3.96 -3.30
CA VAL A 35 -7.15 4.12 -4.71
C VAL A 35 -7.20 2.78 -5.43
N HIS A 36 -8.07 2.69 -6.44
CA HIS A 36 -8.25 1.50 -7.29
C HIS A 36 -7.80 1.81 -8.73
N THR A 37 -6.56 2.26 -8.89
CA THR A 37 -6.05 2.55 -10.24
C THR A 37 -5.88 1.26 -11.04
N VAL A 38 -5.89 1.40 -12.37
CA VAL A 38 -5.70 0.26 -13.28
C VAL A 38 -4.35 -0.42 -13.01
N ASN A 39 -3.27 0.35 -12.85
CA ASN A 39 -1.93 -0.20 -12.66
C ASN A 39 -1.81 -0.94 -11.33
N ALA A 40 -2.26 -0.36 -10.21
CA ALA A 40 -2.26 -1.04 -8.91
C ALA A 40 -3.09 -2.34 -8.95
N THR A 41 -4.27 -2.29 -9.58
CA THR A 41 -5.19 -3.44 -9.69
C THR A 41 -4.60 -4.56 -10.53
N VAL A 42 -4.04 -4.25 -11.70
CA VAL A 42 -3.49 -5.26 -12.62
C VAL A 42 -2.16 -5.79 -12.11
N LEU A 43 -1.24 -4.92 -11.69
CA LEU A 43 0.09 -5.31 -11.23
C LEU A 43 0.02 -6.23 -10.01
N SER A 44 -0.87 -5.91 -9.05
CA SER A 44 -1.11 -6.74 -7.87
C SER A 44 -1.63 -8.15 -8.21
N ARG A 45 -2.19 -8.40 -9.39
CA ARG A 45 -2.58 -9.75 -9.84
C ARG A 45 -1.47 -10.49 -10.59
N LEU A 46 -0.56 -9.74 -11.22
CA LEU A 46 0.56 -10.29 -11.98
C LEU A 46 1.70 -10.76 -11.09
N VAL A 47 2.04 -9.98 -10.05
CA VAL A 47 3.04 -10.37 -9.05
C VAL A 47 2.55 -11.65 -8.36
N LYS A 48 3.34 -12.72 -8.30
CA LYS A 48 2.96 -13.96 -7.58
C LYS A 48 3.55 -14.04 -6.19
N GLU A 49 4.67 -13.36 -6.00
CA GLU A 49 5.36 -13.21 -4.75
C GLU A 49 4.58 -12.31 -3.76
N PRO A 50 4.94 -12.35 -2.47
CA PRO A 50 4.37 -11.47 -1.44
C PRO A 50 4.79 -10.00 -1.59
N GLU A 51 5.76 -9.70 -2.45
CA GLU A 51 6.30 -8.36 -2.65
C GLU A 51 6.47 -8.08 -4.15
N LEU A 52 6.19 -6.84 -4.52
CA LEU A 52 6.65 -6.23 -5.77
C LEU A 52 7.96 -5.49 -5.47
N HIS A 53 9.02 -5.79 -6.21
CA HIS A 53 10.31 -5.11 -6.08
C HIS A 53 10.46 -4.04 -7.15
N LEU A 54 10.62 -2.78 -6.73
CA LEU A 54 10.85 -1.62 -7.60
C LEU A 54 12.30 -1.17 -7.46
N SER A 55 13.00 -0.94 -8.57
CA SER A 55 14.41 -0.53 -8.55
C SER A 55 14.78 0.24 -9.82
N GLY A 56 15.78 1.12 -9.74
CA GLY A 56 16.34 1.82 -10.90
C GLY A 56 15.54 3.04 -11.38
N PHE A 57 14.49 3.45 -10.66
CA PHE A 57 13.68 4.60 -11.03
C PHE A 57 13.98 5.81 -10.13
N GLU A 58 14.31 6.96 -10.72
CA GLU A 58 14.50 8.22 -10.00
C GLU A 58 13.30 8.59 -9.11
N MET A 59 12.09 8.23 -9.55
CA MET A 59 10.86 8.45 -8.80
C MET A 59 10.79 7.67 -7.48
N GLN A 60 11.69 6.72 -7.20
CA GLN A 60 11.84 6.15 -5.84
C GLN A 60 12.09 7.23 -4.78
N LYS A 61 12.77 8.33 -5.12
CA LYS A 61 13.06 9.45 -4.21
C LYS A 61 11.81 10.25 -3.79
N SER A 62 10.67 10.01 -4.43
CA SER A 62 9.38 10.55 -3.97
C SER A 62 8.88 9.86 -2.68
N LEU A 63 9.42 8.68 -2.36
CA LEU A 63 9.10 7.90 -1.18
C LEU A 63 9.99 8.32 -0.01
N SER A 64 9.40 8.63 1.14
CA SER A 64 10.15 9.18 2.26
C SER A 64 11.27 8.25 2.74
N GLY A 65 12.45 8.83 2.97
CA GLY A 65 13.66 8.08 3.34
C GLY A 65 14.41 7.44 2.16
N GLN A 66 13.86 7.42 0.95
CA GLN A 66 14.60 7.01 -0.24
C GLN A 66 15.43 8.18 -0.77
N THR A 67 16.76 8.04 -0.74
CA THR A 67 17.70 9.08 -1.23
C THR A 67 18.36 8.70 -2.55
N SER A 68 18.15 7.47 -3.01
CA SER A 68 18.79 6.83 -4.14
C SER A 68 17.79 5.95 -4.90
N HIS A 69 18.06 5.67 -6.17
CA HIS A 69 17.31 4.70 -6.99
C HIS A 69 18.01 3.33 -7.07
N LEU A 70 19.18 3.19 -6.42
CA LEU A 70 20.01 1.98 -6.48
C LEU A 70 19.46 0.86 -5.59
N ASP A 71 18.78 1.23 -4.50
CA ASP A 71 18.19 0.28 -3.59
C ASP A 71 16.86 -0.24 -4.14
N THR A 72 16.57 -1.51 -3.85
CA THR A 72 15.26 -2.09 -4.15
C THR A 72 14.25 -1.67 -3.10
N VAL A 73 13.10 -1.15 -3.56
CA VAL A 73 11.95 -0.82 -2.72
C VAL A 73 10.93 -1.95 -2.79
N PRO A 74 10.75 -2.74 -1.71
CA PRO A 74 9.71 -3.75 -1.66
C PRO A 74 8.35 -3.14 -1.32
N ILE A 75 7.35 -3.42 -2.16
CA ILE A 75 5.95 -3.08 -1.93
C ILE A 75 5.20 -4.37 -1.62
N ALA A 76 4.69 -4.48 -0.38
CA ALA A 76 3.96 -5.65 0.05
C ALA A 76 2.66 -5.84 -0.77
N VAL A 77 2.34 -7.09 -1.08
CA VAL A 77 1.14 -7.50 -1.79
C VAL A 77 0.41 -8.55 -0.97
N PHE A 78 -0.82 -8.23 -0.54
CA PHE A 78 -1.67 -9.14 0.22
C PHE A 78 -2.87 -9.57 -0.62
N ASP A 79 -3.36 -10.79 -0.36
CA ASP A 79 -4.61 -11.25 -0.95
C ASP A 79 -5.79 -10.45 -0.40
N ASN A 80 -6.70 -10.06 -1.29
CA ASN A 80 -7.94 -9.41 -0.92
C ASN A 80 -8.89 -10.44 -0.31
N ASP A 81 -8.98 -10.44 1.02
CA ASP A 81 -9.78 -11.37 1.80
C ASP A 81 -11.06 -10.70 2.27
N GLN A 82 -12.17 -11.45 2.27
CA GLN A 82 -13.45 -10.99 2.80
C GLN A 82 -13.43 -11.00 4.33
N ASP A 83 -12.56 -11.82 4.94
CA ASP A 83 -12.26 -11.76 6.36
C ASP A 83 -11.24 -10.64 6.64
N ILE A 84 -11.77 -9.47 6.99
CA ILE A 84 -10.98 -8.27 7.28
C ILE A 84 -10.13 -8.43 8.53
N ASP A 85 -10.58 -9.20 9.53
CA ASP A 85 -9.82 -9.41 10.76
C ASP A 85 -8.61 -10.34 10.50
N ALA A 86 -8.80 -11.37 9.69
CA ALA A 86 -7.71 -12.22 9.23
C ALA A 86 -6.71 -11.45 8.35
N LEU A 87 -7.20 -10.62 7.41
CA LEU A 87 -6.35 -9.75 6.60
C LEU A 87 -5.55 -8.78 7.46
N ALA A 88 -6.20 -8.13 8.43
CA ALA A 88 -5.56 -7.19 9.33
C ALA A 88 -4.46 -7.85 10.17
N SER A 89 -4.70 -9.08 10.63
CA SER A 89 -3.71 -9.88 11.37
C SER A 89 -2.49 -10.19 10.49
N ARG A 90 -2.69 -10.61 9.24
CA ARG A 90 -1.58 -10.88 8.31
C ARG A 90 -0.75 -9.63 8.00
N ILE A 91 -1.40 -8.49 7.80
CA ILE A 91 -0.70 -7.20 7.58
C ILE A 91 0.11 -6.82 8.83
N ALA A 92 -0.47 -6.97 10.02
CA ALA A 92 0.22 -6.68 11.27
C ALA A 92 1.43 -7.61 11.49
N ASP A 93 1.27 -8.91 11.22
CA ASP A 93 2.35 -9.89 11.37
C ASP A 93 3.49 -9.63 10.37
N TYR A 94 3.16 -9.27 9.13
CA TYR A 94 4.13 -8.83 8.14
C TYR A 94 4.90 -7.60 8.62
N ALA A 95 4.20 -6.56 9.10
CA ALA A 95 4.79 -5.31 9.55
C ALA A 95 5.72 -5.46 10.78
N ARG A 96 5.56 -6.53 11.57
CA ARG A 96 6.48 -6.86 12.67
C ARG A 96 7.80 -7.48 12.19
N GLN A 97 7.78 -8.15 11.04
CA GLN A 97 8.92 -8.92 10.52
C GLN A 97 9.68 -8.17 9.44
N ARG A 98 9.01 -7.27 8.72
CA ARG A 98 9.56 -6.55 7.58
C ARG A 98 9.12 -5.09 7.62
N PRO A 99 9.97 -4.16 7.14
CA PRO A 99 9.53 -2.79 6.92
C PRO A 99 8.33 -2.77 5.98
N LEU A 100 7.21 -2.26 6.49
CA LEU A 100 6.04 -1.96 5.70
C LEU A 100 5.92 -0.45 5.64
N ASN A 101 6.57 0.13 4.63
CA ASN A 101 6.68 1.58 4.45
C ASN A 101 5.76 2.01 3.30
N TYR A 102 5.31 3.27 3.34
CA TYR A 102 4.56 3.95 2.28
C TYR A 102 3.15 3.43 2.04
N GLY A 103 3.01 2.13 1.74
CA GLY A 103 1.76 1.51 1.35
C GLY A 103 1.89 0.01 1.06
N PHE A 104 0.75 -0.61 0.75
CA PHE A 104 0.66 -1.98 0.28
C PHE A 104 -0.42 -2.12 -0.80
N LEU A 105 -0.26 -3.14 -1.64
CA LEU A 105 -1.25 -3.55 -2.63
C LEU A 105 -2.14 -4.66 -2.06
N LEU A 106 -3.43 -4.56 -2.34
CA LEU A 106 -4.37 -5.68 -2.20
C LEU A 106 -4.68 -6.25 -3.59
N ARG A 107 -4.51 -7.56 -3.76
CA ARG A 107 -4.66 -8.23 -5.07
C ARG A 107 -6.03 -7.96 -5.69
N GLY A 108 -6.02 -7.35 -6.88
CA GLY A 108 -7.24 -7.04 -7.62
C GLY A 108 -8.14 -5.99 -6.98
N HIS A 109 -7.63 -5.25 -5.99
CA HIS A 109 -8.36 -4.22 -5.27
C HIS A 109 -7.69 -2.85 -5.49
N GLY A 110 -6.45 -2.67 -5.05
CA GLY A 110 -5.78 -1.37 -5.21
C GLY A 110 -4.67 -1.12 -4.21
N LEU A 111 -4.24 0.15 -4.15
CA LEU A 111 -3.19 0.64 -3.26
C LEU A 111 -3.81 1.27 -2.01
N THR A 112 -3.30 0.91 -0.84
CA THR A 112 -3.47 1.68 0.40
C THR A 112 -2.11 2.24 0.80
N CYS A 113 -2.01 3.57 0.95
CA CYS A 113 -0.77 4.24 1.32
C CYS A 113 -1.02 5.32 2.38
N TRP A 114 0.02 5.75 3.07
CA TRP A 114 -0.08 6.70 4.17
C TRP A 114 1.14 7.62 4.30
N GLY A 115 1.00 8.65 5.11
CA GLY A 115 2.05 9.60 5.45
C GLY A 115 1.76 10.33 6.77
N HIS A 116 2.75 11.07 7.25
CA HIS A 116 2.69 11.90 8.45
C HIS A 116 1.73 13.08 8.30
N ASP A 117 1.40 13.45 7.07
CA ASP A 117 0.35 14.39 6.71
C ASP A 117 -0.21 14.06 5.32
N VAL A 118 -1.21 14.82 4.89
CA VAL A 118 -1.85 14.63 3.59
C VAL A 118 -0.87 14.86 2.43
N ALA A 119 0.09 15.78 2.58
CA ALA A 119 1.04 16.09 1.52
C ALA A 119 2.03 14.93 1.30
N GLU A 120 2.52 14.30 2.37
CA GLU A 120 3.34 13.10 2.28
C GLU A 120 2.55 11.90 1.77
N ALA A 121 1.34 11.65 2.29
CA ALA A 121 0.52 10.53 1.80
C ALA A 121 0.23 10.68 0.30
N ARG A 122 -0.03 11.91 -0.17
CA ARG A 122 -0.20 12.20 -1.61
C ARG A 122 1.08 11.99 -2.40
N ARG A 123 2.24 12.42 -1.89
CA ARG A 123 3.53 12.21 -2.55
C ARG A 123 3.86 10.72 -2.70
N HIS A 124 3.60 9.92 -1.66
CA HIS A 124 3.73 8.47 -1.73
C HIS A 124 2.78 7.88 -2.77
N LEU A 125 1.52 8.32 -2.81
CA LEU A 125 0.54 7.89 -3.80
C LEU A 125 1.01 8.17 -5.23
N GLU A 126 1.35 9.43 -5.54
CA GLU A 126 1.82 9.86 -6.86
C GLU A 126 3.08 9.08 -7.28
N GLY A 127 4.02 8.92 -6.35
CA GLY A 127 5.26 8.16 -6.55
C GLY A 127 5.01 6.69 -6.87
N LEU A 128 4.25 6.00 -6.03
CA LEU A 128 3.94 4.58 -6.21
C LEU A 128 3.14 4.34 -7.49
N GLU A 129 2.13 5.15 -7.78
CA GLU A 129 1.33 5.01 -9.00
C GLU A 129 2.17 5.19 -10.27
N PHE A 130 3.08 6.17 -10.29
CA PHE A 130 4.01 6.33 -11.40
C PHE A 130 4.92 5.11 -11.56
N LEU A 131 5.50 4.62 -10.46
CA LEU A 131 6.37 3.45 -10.47
C LEU A 131 5.63 2.18 -10.94
N PHE A 132 4.37 2.01 -10.51
CA PHE A 132 3.53 0.90 -10.98
C PHE A 132 3.22 1.00 -12.47
N GLU A 133 3.01 2.21 -12.99
CA GLU A 133 2.84 2.42 -14.43
C GLU A 133 4.10 2.02 -15.21
N CYS A 134 5.28 2.46 -14.75
CA CYS A 134 6.56 2.08 -15.36
C CYS A 134 6.72 0.56 -15.40
N GLU A 135 6.52 -0.11 -14.27
CA GLU A 135 6.65 -1.56 -14.16
C GLU A 135 5.63 -2.30 -15.04
N MET A 136 4.38 -1.84 -15.07
CA MET A 136 3.37 -2.42 -15.95
C MET A 136 3.73 -2.26 -17.43
N ARG A 137 4.23 -1.09 -17.84
CA ARG A 137 4.67 -0.84 -19.22
C ARG A 137 5.88 -1.68 -19.60
N LEU A 138 6.89 -1.81 -18.73
CA LEU A 138 8.04 -2.68 -18.97
C LEU A 138 7.60 -4.13 -19.21
N ARG A 139 6.78 -4.68 -18.32
CA ARG A 139 6.24 -6.05 -18.48
C ARG A 139 5.42 -6.25 -19.75
N GLN A 140 4.79 -5.21 -20.28
CA GLN A 140 4.07 -5.28 -21.56
C GLN A 140 5.02 -5.28 -22.75
N LEU A 141 6.07 -4.45 -22.70
CA LEU A 141 7.04 -4.30 -23.78
C LEU A 141 8.04 -5.45 -23.84
N GLU A 142 8.42 -6.04 -22.71
CA GLU A 142 9.31 -7.21 -22.64
C GLU A 142 8.64 -8.53 -23.01
N ARG A 143 7.31 -8.53 -23.17
CA ARG A 143 6.54 -9.68 -23.68
C ARG A 143 6.45 -9.73 -25.20
N VAL A 144 7.02 -8.73 -25.89
CA VAL A 144 7.20 -8.69 -27.34
C VAL A 144 8.52 -9.37 -27.68
#